data_AF-A0A382GVU0-F1
#
_entry.id   AF-A0A382GVU0-F1
#
_cell.length_a   1.000
_cell.length_b   1.000
_cell.length_c   1.000
_cell.angle_alpha   90.00
_cell.angle_beta   90.00
_cell.angle_gamma   90.00
#
_symmetry.space_group_name_H-M   'P 1'
#
loop_
_entity.id
_entity.type
_entity.pdbx_description
1 polymer ?
#
loop_
_entity_poly.entity_id
_entity_poly.type
_entity_poly.pdbx_seq_one_letter_code
_entity_poly.pdbx_strand_id
1 'polypeptide(L)'
;QSSGTRLFCLSGRVALPGLYEFEFGATLGEILDAAGGFSGPGNLKTVLLGGAAGSFVTQESIDLPLTFEDTRDAGVALGSGVIMVFSDTDELTKTVLRIAEFFRDESCGQCVPCRVGTVRQEELLIRIADKNSVDADISLFDDLAAVMSDASICGLGHTASSAVRSALNLGLLETQ
;
A
#
# COMPACT_ATOMS: atom_id res chain seq x y z
N GLN A 1 -15.14 14.15 -11.99
CA GLN A 1 -15.47 14.23 -10.56
C GLN A 1 -16.21 12.97 -10.20
N SER A 2 -15.63 12.21 -9.27
CA SER A 2 -16.25 11.04 -8.65
C SER A 2 -17.60 11.44 -8.01
N SER A 3 -18.65 10.68 -8.27
CA SER A 3 -20.01 10.94 -7.76
C SER A 3 -20.64 9.66 -7.18
N GLY A 4 -21.62 9.84 -6.30
CA GLY A 4 -22.27 8.74 -5.58
C GLY A 4 -21.54 8.38 -4.29
N THR A 5 -21.90 7.22 -3.73
CA THR A 5 -21.31 6.68 -2.52
C THR A 5 -20.28 5.60 -2.82
N ARG A 6 -19.42 5.37 -1.83
CA ARG A 6 -18.40 4.33 -1.84
C ARG A 6 -18.36 3.64 -0.49
N LEU A 7 -18.12 2.33 -0.56
CA LEU A 7 -17.85 1.51 0.61
C LEU A 7 -16.34 1.53 0.93
N PHE A 8 -16.03 1.82 2.18
CA PHE A 8 -14.69 1.81 2.76
C PHE A 8 -14.57 0.70 3.80
N CYS A 9 -13.58 -0.17 3.64
CA CYS A 9 -13.32 -1.29 4.54
C CYS A 9 -12.19 -0.91 5.49
N LEU A 10 -12.54 -0.61 6.74
CA LEU A 10 -11.59 -0.17 7.77
C LEU A 10 -11.11 -1.35 8.61
N SER A 11 -9.79 -1.46 8.76
CA SER A 11 -9.11 -2.53 9.49
C SER A 11 -7.80 -2.06 10.11
N GLY A 12 -7.13 -2.93 10.87
CA GLY A 12 -5.90 -2.59 11.59
C GLY A 12 -6.16 -1.84 12.89
N ARG A 13 -5.38 -0.80 13.16
CA ARG A 13 -5.39 -0.02 14.41
C ARG A 13 -6.51 1.03 14.46
N VAL A 14 -7.76 0.58 14.36
CA VAL A 14 -8.98 1.40 14.53
C VAL A 14 -9.87 0.85 15.63
N ALA A 15 -10.64 1.70 16.31
CA ALA A 15 -11.47 1.27 17.44
C ALA A 15 -12.65 0.38 17.02
N LEU A 16 -13.25 0.68 15.86
CA LEU A 16 -14.42 0.01 15.31
C LEU A 16 -14.09 -0.43 13.86
N PRO A 17 -13.41 -1.56 13.64
CA PRO A 17 -13.19 -2.07 12.29
C PRO A 17 -14.51 -2.49 11.64
N GLY A 18 -14.68 -2.21 10.35
CA GLY A 18 -15.96 -2.45 9.69
C GLY A 18 -16.05 -1.89 8.27
N LEU A 19 -17.27 -1.92 7.75
CA LEU A 19 -17.63 -1.39 6.44
C LEU A 19 -18.39 -0.08 6.63
N TYR A 20 -17.91 0.98 6.01
CA TYR A 20 -18.46 2.33 6.14
C TYR A 20 -18.83 2.86 4.76
N GLU A 21 -20.02 3.42 4.62
CA GLU A 21 -20.46 4.04 3.37
C GLU A 21 -20.37 5.56 3.48
N PHE A 22 -19.68 6.19 2.53
CA PHE A 22 -19.51 7.63 2.45
C PHE A 22 -19.75 8.13 1.03
N GLU A 23 -20.18 9.38 0.88
CA GLU A 23 -20.11 10.06 -0.41
C GLU A 23 -18.66 10.27 -0.82
N PHE A 24 -18.39 10.20 -2.13
CA PHE A 24 -17.08 10.60 -2.65
C PHE A 24 -16.71 12.02 -2.21
N GLY A 25 -15.46 12.19 -1.78
CA GLY A 25 -14.94 13.47 -1.31
C GLY A 25 -14.82 13.56 0.21
N ALA A 26 -15.40 12.61 0.96
CA ALA A 26 -15.05 12.44 2.37
C ALA A 26 -13.53 12.23 2.52
N THR A 27 -12.95 12.90 3.50
CA THR A 27 -11.52 12.85 3.80
C THR A 27 -11.15 11.54 4.49
N LEU A 28 -9.87 11.17 4.42
CA LEU A 28 -9.35 10.03 5.17
C LEU A 28 -9.62 10.18 6.68
N GLY A 29 -9.49 11.39 7.23
CA GLY A 29 -9.77 11.71 8.63
C GLY A 29 -11.22 11.46 9.03
N GLU A 30 -12.18 11.98 8.26
CA GLU A 30 -13.61 11.79 8.55
C GLU A 30 -13.98 10.30 8.58
N ILE A 31 -13.39 9.51 7.68
CA ILE A 31 -13.64 8.07 7.60
C ILE A 31 -12.98 7.33 8.78
N LEU A 32 -11.77 7.71 9.19
CA LEU A 32 -11.10 7.16 10.36
C LEU A 32 -11.84 7.51 11.66
N ASP A 33 -12.34 8.75 11.78
CA ASP A 33 -13.11 9.20 12.93
C ASP A 33 -14.43 8.41 13.09
N ALA A 34 -15.08 8.06 11.98
CA ALA A 34 -16.27 7.20 12.00
C ALA A 34 -15.99 5.77 12.48
N ALA A 35 -14.75 5.28 12.30
CA ALA A 35 -14.28 4.04 12.92
C ALA A 35 -13.75 4.22 14.34
N GLY A 36 -14.04 5.35 14.99
CA GLY A 36 -13.61 5.67 16.34
C GLY A 36 -12.12 6.06 16.46
N GLY A 37 -11.50 6.42 15.33
CA GLY A 37 -10.11 6.87 15.27
C GLY A 37 -9.09 5.75 15.48
N PHE A 38 -7.83 6.16 15.61
CA PHE A 38 -6.72 5.25 15.90
C PHE A 38 -6.91 4.55 17.26
N SER A 39 -6.70 3.23 17.28
CA SER A 39 -6.77 2.41 18.49
C SER A 39 -5.66 1.37 18.51
N GLY A 40 -4.77 1.48 19.50
CA GLY A 40 -3.65 0.58 19.66
C GLY A 40 -2.53 1.18 20.51
N PRO A 41 -1.49 0.39 20.79
CA PRO A 41 -0.26 0.91 21.37
C PRO A 41 0.46 1.84 20.39
N GLY A 42 1.19 2.80 20.93
CA GLY A 42 2.00 3.73 20.13
C GLY A 42 1.17 4.83 19.47
N ASN A 43 1.67 5.34 18.35
CA ASN A 43 1.03 6.39 17.55
C ASN A 43 0.70 5.87 16.15
N LEU A 44 -0.28 6.48 15.49
CA LEU A 44 -0.55 6.25 14.08
C LEU A 44 0.73 6.53 13.27
N LYS A 45 1.21 5.53 12.54
CA LYS A 45 2.44 5.63 11.74
C LYS A 45 2.14 5.76 10.25
N THR A 46 1.25 4.92 9.74
CA THR A 46 0.92 4.87 8.32
C THR A 46 -0.44 4.22 8.09
N VAL A 47 -1.01 4.45 6.91
CA VAL A 47 -2.25 3.84 6.44
C VAL A 47 -1.99 3.21 5.09
N LEU A 48 -2.31 1.93 4.91
CA LEU A 48 -2.38 1.32 3.58
C LEU A 48 -3.74 1.63 2.97
N LEU A 49 -3.75 2.51 1.97
CA LEU A 49 -4.93 2.93 1.22
C LEU A 49 -5.04 2.15 -0.08
N GLY A 50 -6.23 1.62 -0.38
CA GLY A 50 -6.54 0.93 -1.63
C GLY A 50 -6.27 -0.58 -1.64
N GLY A 51 -5.84 -1.15 -0.51
CA GLY A 51 -5.58 -2.58 -0.32
C GLY A 51 -4.15 -2.98 -0.67
N ALA A 52 -3.88 -4.28 -0.83
CA ALA A 52 -2.52 -4.79 -1.10
C ALA A 52 -1.89 -4.20 -2.37
N ALA A 53 -2.69 -3.89 -3.39
CA ALA A 53 -2.29 -3.22 -4.64
C ALA A 53 -2.24 -1.68 -4.54
N GLY A 54 -2.52 -1.15 -3.35
CA GLY A 54 -2.62 0.28 -3.08
C GLY A 54 -1.28 0.90 -2.71
N SER A 55 -1.31 1.88 -1.81
CA SER A 55 -0.11 2.59 -1.37
C SER A 55 -0.19 2.98 0.10
N PHE A 56 0.95 2.98 0.76
CA PHE A 56 1.08 3.54 2.10
C PHE A 56 1.04 5.06 2.03
N VAL A 57 0.31 5.67 2.95
CA VAL A 57 0.24 7.11 3.18
C VAL A 57 0.54 7.42 4.64
N THR A 58 0.95 8.66 4.91
CA THR A 58 1.26 9.12 6.26
C THR A 58 0.08 9.90 6.84
N GLN A 59 0.22 10.36 8.07
CA GLN A 59 -0.75 11.25 8.71
C GLN A 59 -0.95 12.58 7.95
N GLU A 60 -0.01 12.98 7.08
CA GLU A 60 -0.14 14.18 6.23
C GLU A 60 -1.29 14.05 5.22
N SER A 61 -1.75 12.82 4.94
CA SER A 61 -2.87 12.55 4.04
C SER A 61 -4.22 12.51 4.76
N ILE A 62 -4.32 12.93 6.03
CA ILE A 62 -5.58 12.88 6.78
C ILE A 62 -6.68 13.74 6.14
N ASP A 63 -6.30 14.88 5.56
CA ASP A 63 -7.21 15.79 4.87
C ASP A 63 -7.40 15.44 3.39
N LEU A 64 -6.83 14.32 2.91
CA LEU A 64 -6.95 13.89 1.51
C LEU A 64 -8.41 13.50 1.21
N PRO A 65 -9.09 14.19 0.26
CA PRO A 65 -10.40 13.78 -0.19
C PRO A 65 -10.31 12.45 -0.93
N LEU A 66 -11.14 11.47 -0.56
CA LEU A 66 -11.08 10.13 -1.16
C LEU A 66 -11.92 10.04 -2.44
N THR A 67 -11.50 10.77 -3.47
CA THR A 67 -11.99 10.64 -4.86
C THR A 67 -10.95 9.98 -5.76
N PHE A 68 -11.35 9.46 -6.93
CA PHE A 68 -10.38 8.92 -7.89
C PHE A 68 -9.42 9.99 -8.42
N GLU A 69 -9.90 11.22 -8.56
CA GLU A 69 -9.10 12.33 -9.06
C GLU A 69 -8.10 12.82 -8.01
N ASP A 70 -8.55 13.12 -6.80
CA ASP A 70 -7.70 13.67 -5.72
C ASP A 70 -6.64 12.66 -5.27
N THR A 71 -6.99 11.38 -5.18
CA THR A 71 -6.01 10.33 -4.85
C THR A 71 -4.96 10.17 -5.94
N ARG A 72 -5.36 10.16 -7.22
CA ARG A 72 -4.42 10.08 -8.34
C ARG A 72 -3.48 11.27 -8.36
N ASP A 73 -3.99 12.47 -8.12
CA ASP A 73 -3.19 13.71 -8.12
C ASP A 73 -2.22 13.74 -6.94
N ALA A 74 -2.56 13.09 -5.82
CA ALA A 74 -1.66 12.82 -4.70
C ALA A 74 -0.70 11.63 -4.92
N GLY A 75 -0.73 10.98 -6.09
CA GLY A 75 0.13 9.84 -6.43
C GLY A 75 -0.22 8.55 -5.69
N VAL A 76 -1.44 8.44 -5.15
CA VAL A 76 -1.92 7.29 -4.40
C VAL A 76 -3.12 6.65 -5.09
N ALA A 77 -3.35 5.36 -4.86
CA ALA A 77 -4.48 4.66 -5.45
C ALA A 77 -5.63 4.53 -4.43
N LEU A 78 -6.82 5.04 -4.77
CA LEU A 78 -8.03 4.77 -3.98
C LEU A 78 -8.38 3.27 -3.93
N GLY A 79 -7.97 2.51 -4.96
CA GLY A 79 -8.04 1.06 -5.03
C GLY A 79 -9.44 0.51 -4.81
N SER A 80 -9.57 -0.49 -3.94
CA SER A 80 -10.86 -1.11 -3.57
C SER A 80 -11.60 -0.39 -2.44
N GLY A 81 -11.07 0.71 -1.89
CA GLY A 81 -11.64 1.38 -0.70
C GLY A 81 -11.21 0.73 0.62
N VAL A 82 -10.21 -0.15 0.61
CA VAL A 82 -9.61 -0.68 1.84
C VAL A 82 -8.73 0.38 2.49
N ILE A 83 -8.90 0.56 3.80
CA ILE A 83 -8.11 1.44 4.65
C ILE A 83 -7.60 0.60 5.83
N MET A 84 -6.30 0.34 5.88
CA MET A 84 -5.69 -0.43 6.96
C MET A 84 -4.71 0.46 7.73
N VAL A 85 -4.95 0.66 9.02
CA VAL A 85 -4.17 1.57 9.86
C VAL A 85 -3.11 0.81 10.64
N PHE A 86 -1.89 1.36 10.69
CA PHE A 86 -0.75 0.79 11.41
C PHE A 86 -0.18 1.79 12.43
N SER A 87 0.34 1.25 13.53
CA SER A 87 1.06 2.03 14.54
C SER A 87 2.58 1.98 14.34
N ASP A 88 3.30 2.83 15.06
CA ASP A 88 4.77 2.83 15.13
C ASP A 88 5.36 1.63 15.89
N THR A 89 4.51 0.78 16.47
CA THR A 89 4.90 -0.47 17.12
C THR A 89 4.62 -1.72 16.27
N ASP A 90 4.02 -1.56 15.08
CA ASP A 90 3.74 -2.67 14.17
C ASP A 90 4.97 -3.06 13.35
N GLU A 91 5.18 -4.36 13.11
CA GLU A 91 6.31 -4.88 12.32
C GLU A 91 6.10 -4.64 10.81
N LEU A 92 6.26 -3.39 10.37
CA LEU A 92 5.98 -2.97 8.99
C LEU A 92 6.84 -3.70 7.96
N THR A 93 8.11 -4.01 8.25
CA THR A 93 8.96 -4.85 7.38
C THR A 93 8.29 -6.19 7.07
N LYS A 94 7.71 -6.87 8.07
CA LYS A 94 7.00 -8.15 7.88
C LYS A 94 5.71 -7.96 7.10
N THR A 95 4.98 -6.87 7.33
CA THR A 95 3.77 -6.55 6.55
C THR A 95 4.09 -6.36 5.07
N VAL A 96 5.11 -5.58 4.74
CA VAL A 96 5.50 -5.30 3.35
C VAL A 96 6.03 -6.56 2.67
N LEU A 97 6.85 -7.36 3.38
CA LEU A 97 7.27 -8.68 2.89
C LEU A 97 6.05 -9.56 2.59
N ARG A 98 5.09 -9.64 3.51
CA ARG A 98 3.87 -10.45 3.29
C ARG A 98 3.05 -10.00 2.09
N ILE A 99 3.02 -8.71 1.79
CA ILE A 99 2.39 -8.18 0.56
C ILE A 99 3.16 -8.62 -0.69
N ALA A 100 4.49 -8.59 -0.67
CA ALA A 100 5.30 -9.09 -1.78
C ALA A 100 5.09 -10.59 -2.02
N GLU A 101 5.06 -11.39 -0.94
CA GLU A 101 4.74 -12.82 -0.99
C GLU A 101 3.35 -13.07 -1.60
N PHE A 102 2.34 -12.29 -1.21
CA PHE A 102 1.00 -12.40 -1.76
C PHE A 102 0.99 -12.23 -3.28
N PHE A 103 1.66 -11.21 -3.83
CA PHE A 103 1.70 -11.02 -5.28
C PHE A 103 2.52 -12.07 -6.02
N ARG A 104 3.54 -12.65 -5.39
CA ARG A 104 4.22 -13.83 -5.92
C ARG A 104 3.26 -15.00 -6.03
N ASP A 105 2.55 -15.31 -4.96
CA ASP A 105 1.72 -16.52 -4.85
C ASP A 105 0.46 -16.41 -5.72
N GLU A 106 -0.13 -15.22 -5.84
CA GLU A 106 -1.36 -14.96 -6.60
C GLU A 106 -1.13 -14.63 -8.08
N SER A 107 0.12 -14.59 -8.54
CA SER A 107 0.42 -14.43 -9.96
C SER A 107 -0.09 -15.63 -10.76
N CYS A 108 -0.98 -15.40 -11.73
CA CYS A 108 -1.47 -16.46 -12.63
C CYS A 108 -0.38 -17.07 -13.53
N GLY A 109 0.79 -16.42 -13.63
CA GLY A 109 1.95 -16.94 -14.34
C GLY A 109 2.02 -16.61 -15.84
N GLN A 110 1.02 -15.94 -16.41
CA GLN A 110 0.90 -15.76 -17.86
C GLN A 110 1.98 -14.82 -18.46
N CYS A 111 2.27 -13.68 -17.83
CA CYS A 111 3.27 -12.73 -18.33
C CYS A 111 4.56 -12.83 -17.51
N VAL A 112 5.71 -12.81 -18.21
CA VAL A 112 7.03 -12.91 -17.58
C VAL A 112 7.32 -11.77 -16.60
N PRO A 113 7.01 -10.48 -16.93
CA PRO A 113 7.20 -9.38 -15.99
C PRO A 113 6.51 -9.63 -14.65
N CYS A 114 5.25 -10.07 -14.64
CA CYS A 114 4.57 -10.43 -13.40
C CYS A 114 5.14 -11.70 -12.77
N ARG A 115 5.16 -12.84 -13.50
CA ARG A 115 5.50 -14.17 -12.94
C ARG A 115 6.89 -14.22 -12.31
N VAL A 116 7.87 -13.61 -12.96
CA VAL A 116 9.25 -13.60 -12.49
C VAL A 116 9.51 -12.34 -11.66
N GLY A 117 8.91 -11.21 -12.03
CA GLY A 117 9.17 -9.96 -11.32
C GLY A 117 8.66 -9.96 -9.89
N THR A 118 7.51 -10.55 -9.58
CA THR A 118 7.03 -10.64 -8.19
C THR A 118 7.97 -11.46 -7.30
N VAL A 119 8.58 -12.53 -7.84
CA VAL A 119 9.63 -13.31 -7.15
C VAL A 119 10.87 -12.43 -6.91
N ARG A 120 11.34 -11.71 -7.93
CA ARG A 120 12.53 -10.84 -7.81
C ARG A 120 12.30 -9.66 -6.86
N GLN A 121 11.10 -9.10 -6.85
CA GLN A 121 10.70 -8.02 -5.95
C GLN A 121 10.82 -8.46 -4.50
N GLU A 122 10.34 -9.66 -4.17
CA GLU A 122 10.44 -10.17 -2.80
C GLU A 122 11.87 -10.51 -2.42
N GLU A 123 12.64 -11.17 -3.30
CA GLU A 123 14.07 -11.43 -3.05
C GLU A 123 14.83 -10.13 -2.78
N LEU A 124 14.56 -9.07 -3.57
CA LEU A 124 15.08 -7.73 -3.37
C LEU A 124 14.69 -7.16 -2.01
N LEU A 125 13.42 -7.27 -1.64
CA LEU A 125 12.91 -6.74 -0.39
C LEU A 125 13.53 -7.44 0.84
N ILE A 126 13.75 -8.76 0.77
CA ILE A 126 14.49 -9.51 1.79
C ILE A 126 15.93 -8.98 1.90
N ARG A 127 16.62 -8.77 0.77
CA ARG A 127 17.98 -8.20 0.80
C ARG A 127 18.02 -6.79 1.38
N ILE A 128 17.03 -5.96 1.07
CA ILE A 128 16.91 -4.60 1.59
C ILE A 128 16.67 -4.62 3.11
N ALA A 129 15.84 -5.54 3.60
CA ALA A 129 15.60 -5.70 5.04
C ALA A 129 16.84 -6.22 5.80
N ASP A 130 17.63 -7.10 5.17
CA ASP A 130 18.78 -7.78 5.78
C ASP A 130 20.13 -7.03 5.68
N LYS A 131 20.27 -6.00 4.83
CA LYS A 131 21.57 -5.39 4.50
C LYS A 131 21.57 -3.85 4.49
N ASN A 132 22.73 -3.30 4.85
CA ASN A 132 23.03 -1.86 4.83
C ASN A 132 23.38 -1.26 3.45
N SER A 133 23.34 -2.01 2.34
CA SER A 133 23.64 -1.49 0.98
C SER A 133 22.35 -1.32 0.18
N VAL A 134 21.56 -0.34 0.60
CA VAL A 134 20.17 -0.13 0.19
C VAL A 134 20.04 0.45 -1.23
N ASP A 135 20.95 1.35 -1.63
CA ASP A 135 20.76 2.19 -2.82
C ASP A 135 20.73 1.41 -4.15
N ALA A 136 21.65 0.45 -4.33
CA ALA A 136 21.71 -0.34 -5.55
C ALA A 136 20.50 -1.29 -5.67
N ASP A 137 20.03 -1.83 -4.54
CA ASP A 137 18.86 -2.70 -4.51
C ASP A 137 17.56 -1.90 -4.70
N ILE A 138 17.45 -0.68 -4.17
CA ILE A 138 16.33 0.23 -4.48
C ILE A 138 16.30 0.57 -5.96
N SER A 139 17.44 0.95 -6.56
CA SER A 139 17.49 1.27 -8.00
C SER A 139 17.06 0.08 -8.85
N LEU A 140 17.49 -1.13 -8.49
CA LEU A 140 17.10 -2.35 -9.20
C LEU A 140 15.61 -2.68 -8.99
N PHE A 141 15.08 -2.43 -7.79
CA PHE A 141 13.65 -2.54 -7.51
C PHE A 141 12.84 -1.56 -8.37
N ASP A 142 13.32 -0.33 -8.56
CA ASP A 142 12.63 0.66 -9.38
C ASP A 142 12.57 0.29 -10.86
N ASP A 143 13.66 -0.23 -11.41
CA ASP A 143 13.69 -0.78 -12.77
C ASP A 143 12.71 -1.95 -12.92
N LEU A 144 12.70 -2.85 -11.93
CA LEU A 144 11.79 -4.00 -11.91
C LEU A 144 10.32 -3.57 -11.83
N ALA A 145 10.01 -2.63 -10.94
CA ALA A 145 8.67 -2.09 -10.76
C ALA A 145 8.17 -1.42 -12.05
N ALA A 146 9.03 -0.69 -12.76
CA ALA A 146 8.68 -0.09 -14.06
C ALA A 146 8.36 -1.16 -15.11
N VAL A 147 9.20 -2.19 -15.26
CA VAL A 147 8.95 -3.28 -16.23
C VAL A 147 7.66 -4.05 -15.89
N MET A 148 7.41 -4.32 -14.61
CA MET A 148 6.17 -4.95 -14.16
C MET A 148 4.95 -4.07 -14.49
N SER A 149 5.06 -2.76 -14.25
CA SER A 149 3.99 -1.80 -14.53
C SER A 149 3.70 -1.66 -16.03
N ASP A 150 4.72 -1.62 -16.88
CA ASP A 150 4.54 -1.34 -18.31
C ASP A 150 4.21 -2.59 -19.14
N ALA A 151 4.71 -3.76 -18.74
CA ALA A 151 4.69 -4.96 -19.58
C ALA A 151 3.86 -6.14 -19.03
N SER A 152 3.15 -5.96 -17.91
CA SER A 152 2.18 -6.95 -17.45
C SER A 152 0.88 -6.89 -18.24
N ILE A 153 0.15 -8.01 -18.27
CA ILE A 153 -1.11 -8.13 -19.02
C ILE A 153 -2.31 -7.60 -18.24
N CYS A 154 -2.29 -7.67 -16.89
CA CYS A 154 -3.44 -7.34 -16.06
C CYS A 154 -3.07 -6.50 -14.83
N GLY A 155 -4.09 -5.99 -14.15
CA GLY A 155 -3.98 -5.09 -13.00
C GLY A 155 -3.08 -5.62 -11.88
N LEU A 156 -3.00 -6.94 -11.68
CA LEU A 156 -2.13 -7.55 -10.67
C LEU A 156 -0.67 -7.21 -10.95
N GLY A 157 -0.18 -7.53 -12.15
CA GLY A 157 1.22 -7.25 -12.51
C GLY A 157 1.51 -5.74 -12.60
N HIS A 158 0.52 -4.94 -13.02
CA HIS A 158 0.67 -3.49 -13.07
C HIS A 158 0.89 -2.83 -11.70
N THR A 159 0.34 -3.42 -10.63
CA THR A 159 0.25 -2.81 -9.30
C THR A 159 0.94 -3.61 -8.19
N ALA A 160 1.51 -4.77 -8.49
CA ALA A 160 2.17 -5.64 -7.51
C ALA A 160 3.32 -4.97 -6.74
N SER A 161 3.94 -3.93 -7.31
CA SER A 161 5.01 -3.16 -6.69
C SER A 161 4.54 -1.93 -5.94
N SER A 162 3.28 -1.50 -6.04
CA SER A 162 2.80 -0.19 -5.55
C SER A 162 2.95 -0.03 -4.03
N ALA A 163 2.47 -1.01 -3.25
CA ALA A 163 2.57 -0.95 -1.80
C ALA A 163 4.03 -1.07 -1.33
N VAL A 164 4.84 -1.90 -1.99
CA VAL A 164 6.26 -2.06 -1.66
C VAL A 164 7.04 -0.77 -1.96
N ARG A 165 6.80 -0.17 -3.14
CA ARG A 165 7.44 1.09 -3.54
C ARG A 165 7.10 2.23 -2.58
N SER A 166 5.82 2.39 -2.25
CA SER A 166 5.41 3.43 -1.29
C SER A 166 6.01 3.19 0.10
N ALA A 167 6.12 1.95 0.56
CA ALA A 167 6.79 1.63 1.81
C ALA A 167 8.28 1.97 1.80
N LEU A 168 8.99 1.69 0.71
CA LEU A 168 10.40 2.06 0.52
C LEU A 168 10.58 3.59 0.55
N ASN A 169 9.75 4.32 -0.21
CA ASN A 169 9.80 5.78 -0.27
C ASN A 169 9.55 6.46 1.09
N LEU A 170 8.67 5.87 1.90
CA LEU A 170 8.34 6.35 3.24
C LEU A 170 9.31 5.83 4.33
N GLY A 171 10.31 5.01 3.98
CA GLY A 171 11.26 4.44 4.93
C GLY A 171 10.59 3.56 5.99
N LEU A 172 9.58 2.77 5.60
CA LEU A 172 8.82 1.92 6.52
C LEU A 172 9.51 0.58 6.85
N LEU A 173 10.58 0.24 6.13
CA LEU A 173 11.36 -0.96 6.39
C LEU A 173 12.41 -0.66 7.46
N GLU A 174 12.32 -1.36 8.57
CA GLU A 174 13.37 -1.40 9.58
C GLU A 174 14.54 -2.22 9.03
N THR A 175 15.68 -1.58 8.81
CA THR A 175 16.95 -2.25 8.47
C THR A 175 17.60 -2.75 9.76
N GLN A 176 18.00 -4.03 9.79
CA GLN A 176 18.73 -4.61 10.94
C GLN A 176 20.17 -4.12 11.06
#